data_AF-A0A3D4EHJ5-F1
#
_entry.id   AF-A0A3D4EHJ5-F1
#
_cell.length_a   1.000
_cell.length_b   1.000
_cell.length_c   1.000
_cell.angle_alpha   90.00
_cell.angle_beta   90.00
_cell.angle_gamma   90.00
#
_symmetry.space_group_name_H-M   'P 1'
#
loop_
_entity.id
_entity.type
_entity.pdbx_description
1 polymer ?
#
loop_
_entity_poly.entity_id
_entity_poly.type
_entity_poly.pdbx_seq_one_letter_code
_entity_poly.pdbx_strand_id
1 'polypeptide(L)'
;LGIVKKYEPLLLCGIAFGCLLSNLSYFVGQGDNALYHPELWAQFIDETSPYYHSYGHIMSNAGLLDFFYIGVKAGIYPSLIFLGVGAMTDFGPLLANPKSLLLGAAAQLGVFLAFFLAVCIGFSGPEAAAIGIIGGADGP
;
A
#
# COMPACT_ATOMS: atom_id res chain seq x y z
N LEU A 1 2.23 -17.82 -6.70
CA LEU A 1 2.88 -17.56 -5.40
C LEU A 1 1.90 -17.74 -4.24
N GLY A 2 0.82 -16.97 -4.16
CA GLY A 2 -0.17 -17.08 -3.06
C GLY A 2 -1.01 -18.36 -3.04
N ILE A 3 -1.23 -19.02 -4.17
CA ILE A 3 -2.07 -20.24 -4.24
C ILE A 3 -1.24 -21.51 -3.94
N VAL A 4 -0.27 -21.83 -4.80
CA VAL A 4 0.51 -23.08 -4.68
C VAL A 4 1.50 -23.03 -3.53
N LYS A 5 2.25 -21.93 -3.38
CA LYS A 5 3.27 -21.77 -2.33
C LYS A 5 2.76 -21.14 -1.04
N LYS A 6 1.50 -20.67 -1.02
CA LYS A 6 0.83 -20.09 0.17
C LYS A 6 1.59 -18.95 0.85
N TYR A 7 2.33 -18.15 0.08
CA TYR A 7 2.87 -16.88 0.59
C TYR A 7 1.74 -15.86 0.69
N GLU A 8 1.44 -15.41 1.90
CA GLU A 8 0.43 -14.38 2.24
C GLU A 8 -0.85 -14.44 1.38
N PRO A 9 -1.54 -15.60 1.33
CA PRO A 9 -2.62 -15.84 0.38
C PRO A 9 -3.80 -14.87 0.56
N LEU A 10 -4.00 -14.34 1.76
CA LEU A 10 -5.09 -13.43 2.09
C LEU A 10 -4.95 -12.07 1.40
N LEU A 11 -3.72 -11.56 1.25
CA LEU A 11 -3.45 -10.26 0.62
C LEU A 11 -2.95 -10.44 -0.82
N LEU A 12 -1.97 -11.33 -1.02
CA LEU A 12 -1.26 -11.46 -2.30
C LEU A 12 -2.18 -11.89 -3.45
N CYS A 13 -3.17 -12.76 -3.19
CA CYS A 13 -4.12 -13.19 -4.21
C CYS A 13 -5.04 -12.04 -4.64
N GLY A 14 -5.51 -11.22 -3.69
CA GLY A 14 -6.33 -10.04 -3.97
C GLY A 14 -5.55 -9.00 -4.78
N ILE A 15 -4.31 -8.70 -4.37
CA ILE A 15 -3.42 -7.79 -5.10
C ILE A 15 -3.20 -8.28 -6.53
N ALA A 16 -2.84 -9.56 -6.72
CA ALA A 16 -2.58 -10.11 -8.05
C ALA A 16 -3.81 -10.07 -8.96
N PHE A 17 -5.00 -10.33 -8.42
CA PHE A 17 -6.25 -10.24 -9.19
C PHE A 17 -6.61 -8.79 -9.55
N GLY A 18 -6.40 -7.85 -8.62
CA GLY A 18 -6.54 -6.41 -8.89
C GLY A 18 -5.62 -5.97 -10.02
N CYS A 19 -4.33 -6.33 -9.97
CA CYS A 19 -3.38 -6.05 -11.05
C CYS A 19 -3.83 -6.64 -12.39
N LEU A 20 -4.34 -7.88 -12.41
CA LEU A 20 -4.85 -8.49 -13.63
C LEU A 20 -6.00 -7.67 -14.24
N LEU A 21 -6.98 -7.27 -13.42
CA LEU A 21 -8.14 -6.50 -13.86
C LEU A 21 -7.77 -5.10 -14.34
N SER A 22 -6.89 -4.39 -13.62
CA SER A 22 -6.41 -3.07 -14.05
C SER A 22 -5.76 -3.14 -15.44
N ASN A 23 -4.87 -4.11 -15.67
CA ASN A 23 -4.18 -4.25 -16.95
C ASN A 23 -5.11 -4.74 -18.08
N LEU A 24 -6.01 -5.69 -17.80
CA LEU A 24 -6.94 -6.22 -18.79
C LEU A 24 -7.95 -5.16 -19.23
N SER A 25 -8.50 -4.40 -18.29
CA SER A 25 -9.48 -3.35 -18.61
C SER A 25 -8.89 -2.25 -19.48
N TYR A 26 -7.63 -1.89 -19.24
CA TYR A 26 -6.90 -0.92 -20.07
C TYR A 26 -6.68 -1.46 -21.49
N PHE A 27 -6.38 -2.76 -21.64
CA PHE A 27 -6.18 -3.39 -22.94
C PHE A 27 -7.47 -3.54 -23.76
N VAL A 28 -8.58 -3.89 -23.12
CA VAL A 28 -9.87 -4.15 -23.80
C VAL A 28 -10.67 -2.85 -24.04
N GLY A 29 -10.58 -1.90 -23.11
CA GLY A 29 -11.39 -0.67 -23.12
C GLY A 29 -10.74 0.55 -23.78
N GLN A 30 -9.49 0.44 -24.27
CA GLN A 30 -8.70 1.56 -24.82
C GLN A 30 -8.70 2.82 -23.92
N GLY A 31 -8.66 2.65 -22.60
CA GLY A 31 -8.59 3.75 -21.64
C GLY A 31 -9.94 4.35 -21.23
N ASP A 32 -10.88 4.56 -22.15
CA ASP A 32 -12.14 5.31 -21.87
C ASP A 32 -13.10 4.61 -20.90
N ASN A 33 -13.04 3.27 -20.79
CA ASN A 33 -13.85 2.47 -19.87
C ASN A 33 -12.98 1.55 -19.00
N ALA A 34 -11.77 2.02 -18.62
CA ALA A 34 -10.90 1.23 -17.77
C ALA A 34 -11.52 1.05 -16.37
N LEU A 35 -11.17 -0.04 -15.69
CA LEU A 35 -11.59 -0.23 -14.31
C LEU A 35 -10.76 0.63 -13.34
N TYR A 36 -9.55 1.02 -13.76
CA TYR A 36 -8.60 1.85 -13.03
C TYR A 36 -7.96 2.87 -13.97
N HIS A 37 -7.91 4.14 -13.58
CA HIS A 37 -7.43 5.25 -14.40
C HIS A 37 -6.22 5.94 -13.73
N PRO A 38 -4.97 5.56 -14.08
CA PRO A 38 -3.76 6.12 -13.48
C PRO A 38 -3.67 7.65 -13.57
N GLU A 39 -4.15 8.22 -14.68
CA GLU A 39 -4.13 9.65 -14.97
C GLU A 39 -4.95 10.48 -13.96
N LEU A 40 -6.06 9.96 -13.47
CA LEU A 40 -6.87 10.61 -12.44
C LEU A 40 -6.08 10.74 -11.14
N TRP A 41 -5.31 9.71 -10.78
CA TRP A 41 -4.49 9.70 -9.56
C TRP A 41 -3.22 10.53 -9.70
N ALA A 42 -2.65 10.62 -10.91
CA ALA A 42 -1.55 11.53 -11.19
C ALA A 42 -2.00 12.98 -10.99
N GLN A 43 -3.15 13.36 -11.54
CA GLN A 43 -3.75 14.69 -11.36
C GLN A 43 -4.16 14.97 -9.91
N PHE A 44 -4.51 13.93 -9.15
CA PHE A 44 -4.86 14.07 -7.74
C PHE A 44 -3.66 14.45 -6.87
N ILE A 45 -2.46 13.97 -7.20
CA ILE A 45 -1.23 14.16 -6.41
C ILE A 45 -0.42 15.38 -6.91
N ASP A 46 -0.60 15.80 -8.16
CA ASP A 46 0.07 16.95 -8.74
C ASP A 46 -0.46 18.27 -8.17
N GLU A 47 0.39 19.00 -7.44
CA GLU A 47 0.07 20.30 -6.83
C GLU A 47 -0.28 21.38 -7.87
N THR A 48 0.15 21.21 -9.12
CA THR A 48 -0.13 22.17 -10.21
C THR A 48 -1.45 21.88 -10.92
N SER A 49 -2.05 20.72 -10.67
CA SER A 49 -3.31 20.30 -11.25
C SER A 49 -4.50 21.04 -10.64
N PRO A 50 -5.49 21.47 -11.44
CA PRO A 50 -6.75 22.02 -10.91
C PRO A 50 -7.57 20.98 -10.12
N TYR A 51 -7.19 19.70 -10.19
CA TYR A 51 -7.82 18.58 -9.51
C TYR A 51 -7.00 18.04 -8.33
N TYR A 52 -6.00 18.80 -7.86
CA TYR A 52 -5.22 18.45 -6.68
C TYR A 52 -6.13 18.11 -5.49
N HIS A 53 -5.99 16.89 -4.96
CA HIS A 53 -6.81 16.32 -3.90
C HIS A 53 -8.35 16.37 -4.12
N SER A 54 -8.81 16.42 -5.37
CA SER A 54 -10.24 16.48 -5.69
C SER A 54 -10.85 15.08 -5.84
N TYR A 55 -11.43 14.55 -4.76
CA TYR A 55 -12.21 13.31 -4.83
C TYR A 55 -13.46 13.43 -5.71
N GLY A 56 -14.03 14.62 -5.86
CA GLY A 56 -15.19 14.84 -6.74
C GLY A 56 -14.87 14.60 -8.22
N HIS A 57 -13.66 14.98 -8.65
CA HIS A 57 -13.15 14.70 -9.99
C HIS A 57 -12.94 13.20 -10.21
N ILE A 58 -12.38 12.50 -9.21
CA ILE A 58 -12.27 11.04 -9.23
C ILE A 58 -13.65 10.42 -9.38
N MET A 59 -14.60 10.72 -8.49
CA MET A 59 -15.92 10.07 -8.48
C MET A 59 -16.74 10.30 -9.76
N SER A 60 -16.47 11.37 -10.49
CA SER A 60 -17.18 11.70 -11.73
C SER A 60 -16.63 10.94 -12.95
N ASN A 61 -15.38 10.47 -12.89
CA ASN A 61 -14.68 9.83 -14.02
C ASN A 61 -14.11 8.44 -13.66
N ALA A 62 -14.33 7.95 -12.44
CA ALA A 62 -13.75 6.74 -11.90
C ALA A 62 -14.34 5.46 -12.49
N GLY A 63 -13.47 4.46 -12.71
CA GLY A 63 -13.86 3.07 -12.87
C GLY A 63 -14.08 2.39 -11.51
N LEU A 64 -14.51 1.13 -11.52
CA LEU A 64 -14.81 0.37 -10.30
C LEU A 64 -13.61 0.28 -9.33
N LEU A 65 -12.40 0.04 -9.84
CA LEU A 65 -11.21 -0.09 -9.00
C LEU A 65 -10.71 1.26 -8.50
N ASP A 66 -10.99 2.36 -9.21
CA ASP A 66 -10.71 3.71 -8.71
C ASP A 66 -11.55 4.02 -7.47
N PHE A 67 -12.84 3.65 -7.46
CA PHE A 67 -13.69 3.80 -6.28
C PHE A 67 -13.14 3.07 -5.05
N PHE A 68 -12.63 1.84 -5.24
CA PHE A 68 -11.95 1.14 -4.14
C PHE A 68 -10.63 1.82 -3.75
N TYR A 69 -9.89 2.35 -4.71
CA TYR A 69 -8.62 3.01 -4.44
C TYR A 69 -8.77 4.33 -3.66
N ILE A 70 -9.95 4.97 -3.67
CA ILE A 70 -10.29 6.07 -2.75
C ILE A 70 -10.08 5.65 -1.29
N GLY A 71 -10.51 4.44 -0.91
CA GLY A 71 -10.35 3.92 0.45
C GLY A 71 -8.88 3.72 0.85
N VAL A 72 -8.00 3.46 -0.13
CA VAL A 72 -6.55 3.41 0.09
C VAL A 72 -5.99 4.82 0.25
N LYS A 73 -6.31 5.75 -0.66
CA LYS A 73 -5.79 7.12 -0.64
C LYS A 73 -6.31 7.95 0.53
N ALA A 74 -7.50 7.68 1.01
CA ALA A 74 -8.05 8.28 2.24
C ALA A 74 -7.51 7.62 3.52
N GLY A 75 -6.66 6.59 3.42
CA GLY A 75 -6.10 5.88 4.58
C GLY A 75 -7.11 5.02 5.34
N ILE A 76 -8.30 4.78 4.79
CA ILE A 76 -9.38 4.05 5.46
C ILE A 76 -9.03 2.56 5.55
N TYR A 77 -8.69 1.93 4.42
CA TYR A 77 -8.42 0.48 4.42
C TYR A 77 -7.17 0.09 5.20
N PRO A 78 -6.01 0.77 5.03
CA PRO A 78 -4.83 0.50 5.84
C PRO A 78 -5.14 0.59 7.35
N SER A 79 -5.77 1.69 7.78
CA SER A 79 -6.11 1.90 9.20
C SER A 79 -7.07 0.85 9.76
N LEU A 80 -8.08 0.44 8.98
CA LEU A 80 -9.03 -0.60 9.42
C LEU A 80 -8.39 -1.98 9.49
N ILE A 81 -7.50 -2.31 8.56
CA ILE A 81 -6.74 -3.57 8.61
C ILE A 81 -5.81 -3.56 9.82
N PHE A 82 -5.11 -2.44 10.07
CA PHE A 82 -4.22 -2.28 11.22
C PHE A 82 -4.97 -2.39 12.56
N LEU A 83 -6.17 -1.81 12.64
CA LEU A 83 -7.07 -1.99 13.78
C LEU A 83 -7.42 -3.47 14.00
N GLY A 84 -7.70 -4.21 12.91
CA GLY A 84 -7.95 -5.65 12.96
C GLY A 84 -6.73 -6.46 13.45
N VAL A 85 -5.54 -6.15 12.95
CA VAL A 85 -4.28 -6.76 13.41
C VAL A 85 -4.07 -6.51 14.91
N GLY A 86 -4.27 -5.26 15.35
CA GLY A 86 -4.21 -4.90 16.77
C GLY A 86 -5.23 -5.66 17.62
N ALA A 87 -6.46 -5.83 17.13
CA ALA A 87 -7.49 -6.60 17.83
C ALA A 87 -7.18 -8.10 17.93
N MET A 88 -6.40 -8.65 17.01
CA MET A 88 -5.95 -10.05 17.01
C MET A 88 -4.63 -10.28 17.75
N THR A 89 -3.94 -9.21 18.18
CA THR A 89 -2.62 -9.30 18.82
C THR A 89 -2.74 -9.68 20.30
N ASP A 90 -2.09 -10.78 20.71
CA ASP A 90 -1.96 -11.16 22.12
C ASP A 90 -0.75 -10.45 22.77
N PHE A 91 -1.03 -9.59 23.75
CA PHE A 91 -0.01 -8.86 24.51
C PHE A 91 0.55 -9.64 25.71
N GLY A 92 -0.03 -10.79 26.08
CA GLY A 92 0.40 -11.59 27.22
C GLY A 92 1.90 -11.93 27.20
N PRO A 93 2.45 -12.47 26.10
CA PRO A 93 3.89 -12.76 25.97
C PRO A 93 4.77 -11.50 26.07
N LEU A 94 4.31 -10.37 25.51
CA LEU A 94 5.04 -9.11 25.52
C LEU A 94 5.14 -8.53 26.94
N LEU A 95 4.03 -8.56 27.68
CA LEU A 95 3.95 -8.07 29.05
C LEU A 95 4.69 -8.97 30.04
N ALA A 96 4.68 -10.29 29.81
CA ALA A 96 5.38 -11.25 30.66
C ALA A 96 6.91 -11.11 30.58
N ASN A 97 7.47 -10.69 29.44
CA ASN A 97 8.89 -10.41 29.29
C ASN A 97 9.14 -9.11 28.51
N PRO A 98 9.16 -7.95 29.18
CA PRO A 98 9.30 -6.64 28.53
C PRO A 98 10.59 -6.47 27.75
N LYS A 99 11.63 -7.27 28.00
CA LYS A 99 12.88 -7.25 27.22
C LYS A 99 12.64 -7.63 25.75
N SER A 100 11.56 -8.36 25.45
CA SER A 100 11.15 -8.67 24.08
C SER A 100 10.79 -7.42 23.26
N LEU A 101 10.42 -6.29 23.88
CA LEU A 101 10.25 -5.00 23.20
C LEU A 101 11.53 -4.53 22.50
N LEU A 102 12.71 -4.89 23.04
CA LEU A 102 13.99 -4.55 22.42
C LEU A 102 14.19 -5.27 21.08
N LEU A 103 13.53 -6.42 20.86
CA LEU A 103 13.53 -7.10 19.57
C LEU A 103 12.71 -6.30 18.54
N GLY A 104 11.62 -5.66 18.96
CA GLY A 104 10.88 -4.70 18.13
C GLY A 104 11.72 -3.47 17.79
N ALA A 105 12.53 -2.98 18.73
CA ALA A 105 13.49 -1.92 18.45
C ALA A 105 14.57 -2.37 17.43
N ALA A 106 14.99 -3.63 17.45
CA ALA A 106 15.91 -4.16 16.46
C ALA A 106 15.27 -4.26 15.05
N ALA A 107 13.95 -4.42 14.94
CA ALA A 107 13.24 -4.40 13.65
C ALA A 107 13.37 -3.05 12.92
N GLN A 108 13.51 -1.94 13.65
CA GLN A 108 13.79 -0.61 13.07
C GLN A 108 15.12 -0.57 12.31
N LEU A 109 16.10 -1.40 12.67
CA LEU A 109 17.35 -1.50 11.89
C LEU A 109 17.10 -2.01 10.47
N GLY A 110 16.11 -2.88 10.28
CA GLY A 110 15.68 -3.34 8.95
C GLY A 110 15.17 -2.18 8.10
N VAL A 111 14.35 -1.31 8.70
CA VAL A 111 13.81 -0.09 8.04
C VAL A 111 14.94 0.84 7.61
N PHE A 112 15.86 1.15 8.52
CA PHE A 112 17.00 2.02 8.22
C PHE A 112 17.92 1.42 7.16
N LEU A 113 18.20 0.12 7.23
CA LEU A 113 19.06 -0.55 6.26
C LEU A 113 18.44 -0.48 4.85
N ALA A 114 17.15 -0.79 4.71
CA ALA A 114 16.43 -0.70 3.44
C ALA A 114 16.42 0.75 2.90
N PHE A 115 16.18 1.73 3.77
CA PHE A 115 16.24 3.16 3.42
C PHE A 115 17.63 3.57 2.89
N PHE A 116 18.70 3.28 3.64
CA PHE A 116 20.06 3.66 3.24
C PHE A 116 20.47 3.00 1.93
N LEU A 117 20.12 1.72 1.74
CA LEU A 117 20.39 1.03 0.48
C LEU A 117 19.62 1.68 -0.68
N ALA A 118 18.36 2.07 -0.50
CA ALA A 118 17.58 2.76 -1.53
C ALA A 118 18.21 4.11 -1.90
N VAL A 119 18.63 4.91 -0.91
CA VAL A 119 19.34 6.18 -1.17
C VAL A 119 20.65 5.94 -1.93
N CYS A 120 21.45 4.94 -1.54
CA CYS A 120 22.70 4.60 -2.20
C CYS A 120 22.51 4.14 -3.66
N ILE A 121 21.36 3.55 -3.99
CA ILE A 121 20.99 3.12 -5.36
C ILE A 121 20.41 4.28 -6.19
N GLY A 122 20.19 5.45 -5.58
CA GLY A 122 19.81 6.69 -6.27
C GLY A 122 18.32 7.05 -6.19
N PHE A 123 17.54 6.41 -5.32
CA PHE A 123 16.17 6.83 -5.06
C PHE A 123 16.12 8.17 -4.31
N SER A 124 15.08 8.97 -4.57
CA SER A 124 14.85 10.21 -3.84
C SER A 124 14.53 9.94 -2.36
N GLY A 125 14.68 10.94 -1.49
CA GLY A 125 14.37 10.80 -0.06
C GLY A 125 12.96 10.23 0.22
N PRO A 126 11.89 10.77 -0.42
CA PRO A 126 10.53 10.24 -0.25
C PRO A 126 10.35 8.80 -0.76
N GLU A 127 10.93 8.46 -1.91
CA GLU A 127 10.87 7.09 -2.46
C GLU A 127 11.62 6.10 -1.58
N ALA A 128 12.84 6.47 -1.15
CA ALA A 128 13.64 5.67 -0.24
C ALA A 128 12.93 5.47 1.11
N ALA A 129 12.23 6.48 1.62
CA ALA A 129 11.43 6.37 2.83
C ALA A 129 10.31 5.33 2.67
N ALA A 130 9.59 5.35 1.55
CA ALA A 130 8.56 4.33 1.26
C ALA A 130 9.16 2.91 1.14
N ILE A 131 10.31 2.77 0.46
CA ILE A 131 11.03 1.48 0.36
C ILE A 131 11.51 1.00 1.73
N GLY A 132 11.96 1.92 2.59
CA GLY A 132 12.44 1.63 3.95
C GLY A 132 11.41 0.86 4.77
N ILE A 133 10.13 1.20 4.69
CA ILE A 133 9.06 0.56 5.46
C ILE A 133 8.94 -0.94 5.19
N ILE A 134 9.33 -1.42 3.99
CA ILE A 134 9.39 -2.86 3.66
C ILE A 134 10.26 -3.62 4.67
N GLY A 135 11.35 -2.99 5.16
CA GLY A 135 12.24 -3.56 6.16
C GLY A 135 11.61 -3.77 7.54
N GLY A 136 10.46 -3.15 7.81
CA GLY A 136 9.66 -3.36 9.02
C GLY A 136 8.78 -4.61 8.97
N ALA A 137 8.63 -5.23 7.78
CA ALA A 137 7.78 -6.39 7.54
C ALA A 137 6.30 -6.21 7.97
N ASP A 138 5.83 -4.95 7.99
CA ASP A 138 4.46 -4.57 8.29
C ASP A 138 3.82 -3.99 7.01
N GLY A 139 2.78 -4.67 6.54
CA GLY A 139 2.17 -4.39 5.23
C GLY A 139 1.06 -3.33 5.26
N PRO A 140 0.07 -3.43 6.16
CA PRO A 140 -1.01 -2.45 6.32
C PRO A 140 -0.54 -1.13 6.92
#